data_AF-A0A373GIT9-F1
#
_entry.id   AF-A0A373GIT9-F1
#
_cell.length_a   1.000
_cell.length_b   1.000
_cell.length_c   1.000
_cell.angle_alpha   90.00
_cell.angle_beta   90.00
_cell.angle_gamma   90.00
#
_symmetry.space_group_name_H-M   'P 1'
#
loop_
_entity.id
_entity.type
_entity.pdbx_description
1 polymer ?
#
loop_
_entity_poly.entity_id
_entity_poly.type
_entity_poly.pdbx_seq_one_letter_code
_entity_poly.pdbx_strand_id
1 'polypeptide(L)'
;MKYILFFLILFSSKHILLANEITMEQARKVAMSFFCETIRSRGGIPRLQLVWDGESTTTRGGSSPAFYVFNRMDSDGFVIISGDDVTMPILGYSCSNHFVVENMPPNLLDWMDELRNQINAVREEHVVGTSYISKAWTRASDAIGTPIVKLTTALWDQQAPFNRLSPTTSDGKSITGCVATAMAIIMQYYQWPDQG
;
A
#
# COMPACT_ATOMS: atom_id res chain seq x y z
N MET A 1 -41.63 45.45 -33.49
CA MET A 1 -41.88 44.45 -32.43
C MET A 1 -41.13 43.17 -32.78
N LYS A 2 -39.99 42.89 -32.13
CA LYS A 2 -39.22 41.66 -32.28
C LYS A 2 -38.91 41.16 -30.87
N TYR A 3 -39.61 40.10 -30.45
CA TYR A 3 -39.35 39.43 -29.19
C TYR A 3 -38.13 38.52 -29.39
N ILE A 4 -36.99 38.86 -28.77
CA ILE A 4 -35.83 37.97 -28.70
C ILE A 4 -36.02 37.11 -27.45
N LEU A 5 -36.36 35.84 -27.68
CA LEU A 5 -36.51 34.82 -26.66
C LEU A 5 -35.10 34.31 -26.28
N PHE A 6 -34.60 34.68 -25.11
CA PHE A 6 -33.31 34.22 -24.59
C PHE A 6 -33.53 32.93 -23.78
N PHE A 7 -33.31 31.76 -24.38
CA PHE A 7 -33.34 30.48 -23.67
C PHE A 7 -32.00 30.26 -22.94
N LEU A 8 -32.00 30.47 -21.63
CA LEU A 8 -30.91 30.11 -20.73
C LEU A 8 -30.97 28.59 -20.48
N ILE A 9 -30.12 27.82 -21.16
CA ILE A 9 -29.94 26.39 -20.89
C ILE A 9 -29.05 26.26 -19.65
N LEU A 10 -29.69 26.00 -18.49
CA LEU A 10 -29.03 25.51 -17.29
C LEU A 10 -28.56 24.07 -17.53
N PHE A 11 -27.35 23.90 -18.06
CA PHE A 11 -26.63 22.64 -17.97
C PHE A 11 -26.17 22.46 -16.51
N SER A 12 -27.06 21.93 -15.66
CA SER A 12 -26.62 21.32 -14.41
C SER A 12 -25.92 20.01 -14.77
N SER A 13 -24.62 20.07 -15.08
CA SER A 13 -23.80 18.87 -15.16
C SER A 13 -23.75 18.27 -13.76
N LYS A 14 -24.66 17.35 -13.48
CA LYS A 14 -24.45 16.36 -12.44
C LYS A 14 -23.24 15.56 -12.90
N HIS A 15 -22.05 15.93 -12.41
CA HIS A 15 -20.89 15.07 -12.53
C HIS A 15 -21.28 13.78 -11.80
N ILE A 16 -21.62 12.76 -12.58
CA ILE A 16 -21.62 11.39 -12.10
C ILE A 16 -20.17 11.18 -11.68
N LEU A 17 -19.91 11.17 -10.37
CA LEU A 17 -18.63 10.79 -9.81
C LEU A 17 -18.50 9.30 -10.06
N LEU A 18 -18.12 8.94 -11.29
CA LEU A 18 -17.62 7.62 -11.59
C LEU A 18 -16.31 7.46 -10.82
N ALA A 19 -16.14 6.28 -10.23
CA ALA A 19 -14.86 5.79 -9.74
C ALA A 19 -13.80 6.07 -10.81
N ASN A 20 -12.72 6.76 -10.44
CA ASN A 20 -11.64 7.03 -11.37
C ASN A 20 -10.44 6.18 -10.98
N GLU A 21 -9.96 5.42 -11.95
CA GLU A 21 -8.63 4.84 -11.90
C GLU A 21 -7.61 5.94 -11.59
N ILE A 22 -6.76 5.68 -10.61
CA ILE A 22 -5.74 6.63 -10.16
C ILE A 22 -4.53 6.47 -11.07
N THR A 23 -4.14 7.55 -11.72
CA THR A 23 -2.91 7.59 -12.50
C THR A 23 -1.68 7.58 -11.59
N MET A 24 -0.55 7.10 -12.12
CA MET A 24 0.74 7.14 -11.44
C MET A 24 1.15 8.55 -10.97
N GLU A 25 0.76 9.62 -11.69
CA GLU A 25 1.02 11.00 -11.28
C GLU A 25 0.12 11.45 -10.11
N GLN A 26 -1.16 11.06 -10.10
CA GLN A 26 -2.03 11.27 -8.94
C GLN A 26 -1.51 10.52 -7.73
N ALA A 27 -1.11 9.25 -7.89
CA ALA A 27 -0.55 8.44 -6.83
C ALA A 27 0.73 9.05 -6.25
N ARG A 28 1.63 9.56 -7.12
CA ARG A 28 2.84 10.28 -6.69
C ARG A 28 2.51 11.52 -5.85
N LYS A 29 1.49 12.30 -6.23
CA LYS A 29 1.06 13.48 -5.47
C LYS A 29 0.55 13.09 -4.08
N VAL A 30 -0.24 12.03 -3.98
CA VAL A 30 -0.71 11.50 -2.68
C VAL A 30 0.48 11.01 -1.84
N ALA A 31 1.42 10.29 -2.44
CA ALA A 31 2.63 9.85 -1.76
C ALA A 31 3.47 11.05 -1.24
N MET A 32 3.61 12.12 -2.02
CA MET A 32 4.28 13.35 -1.58
C MET A 32 3.56 14.00 -0.40
N SER A 33 2.24 14.18 -0.49
CA SER A 33 1.41 14.72 0.60
C SER A 33 1.55 13.87 1.87
N PHE A 34 1.51 12.54 1.76
CA PHE A 34 1.72 11.63 2.88
C PHE A 34 3.03 11.91 3.62
N PHE A 35 4.15 11.97 2.89
CA PHE A 35 5.46 12.22 3.51
C PHE A 35 5.61 13.64 4.04
N CYS A 36 4.99 14.65 3.43
CA CYS A 36 5.02 16.04 3.91
C CYS A 36 4.16 16.25 5.17
N GLU A 37 3.00 15.61 5.26
CA GLU A 37 2.01 15.82 6.33
C GLU A 37 2.27 14.94 7.54
N THR A 38 2.66 13.69 7.32
CA THR A 38 2.75 12.66 8.36
C THR A 38 4.13 12.61 8.99
N ILE A 39 5.17 12.79 8.19
CA ILE A 39 6.54 12.83 8.65
C ILE A 39 6.91 14.30 8.66
N ARG A 40 7.11 14.89 9.85
CA ARG A 40 7.67 16.24 9.99
C ARG A 40 9.09 16.28 9.41
N SER A 41 9.22 16.28 8.09
CA SER A 41 10.49 16.53 7.44
C SER A 41 10.81 18.00 7.72
N ARG A 42 11.81 18.22 8.57
CA ARG A 42 12.40 19.55 8.75
C ARG A 42 13.12 20.04 7.48
N GLY A 43 12.98 19.35 6.35
CA GLY A 43 13.65 19.65 5.11
C GLY A 43 12.87 19.17 3.89
N GLY A 44 12.87 20.03 2.86
CA GLY A 44 12.69 19.71 1.45
C GLY A 44 11.38 19.06 1.00
N ILE A 45 11.13 19.16 -0.31
CA ILE A 45 10.12 18.35 -1.00
C ILE A 45 10.68 16.91 -1.09
N PRO A 46 9.95 15.88 -0.62
CA PRO A 46 10.40 14.49 -0.72
C PRO A 46 10.70 14.08 -2.17
N ARG A 47 11.81 13.37 -2.38
CA ARG A 47 12.15 12.79 -3.69
C ARG A 47 11.67 11.36 -3.72
N LEU A 48 10.73 11.05 -4.61
CA LEU A 48 10.11 9.72 -4.69
C LEU A 48 10.50 8.99 -5.96
N GLN A 49 10.73 7.68 -5.83
CA GLN A 49 10.93 6.76 -6.95
C GLN A 49 9.83 5.70 -6.94
N LEU A 50 9.15 5.51 -8.07
CA LEU A 50 8.27 4.37 -8.27
C LEU A 50 9.15 3.12 -8.35
N VAL A 51 8.94 2.16 -7.46
CA VAL A 51 9.70 0.89 -7.44
C VAL A 51 8.87 -0.30 -7.88
N TRP A 52 7.54 -0.20 -7.79
CA TRP A 52 6.64 -1.24 -8.26
C TRP A 52 5.24 -0.67 -8.49
N ASP A 53 4.54 -1.11 -9.53
CA ASP A 53 3.15 -0.79 -9.82
C ASP A 53 2.24 -2.03 -9.79
N GLY A 54 2.75 -3.16 -9.28
CA GLY A 54 1.94 -4.36 -9.13
C GLY A 54 1.61 -5.08 -10.43
N GLU A 55 1.99 -4.58 -11.60
CA GLU A 55 1.67 -5.24 -12.87
C GLU A 55 2.79 -6.20 -13.31
N SER A 56 2.41 -7.34 -13.90
CA SER A 56 3.39 -8.22 -14.53
C SER A 56 3.85 -7.59 -15.86
N THR A 57 5.15 -7.62 -16.14
CA THR A 57 5.70 -7.14 -17.42
C THR A 57 5.09 -7.85 -18.65
N THR A 58 4.45 -9.01 -18.44
CA THR A 58 3.82 -9.83 -19.48
C THR A 58 2.39 -9.45 -19.84
N THR A 59 1.69 -8.67 -19.00
CA THR A 59 0.32 -8.20 -19.28
C THR A 59 0.35 -6.77 -19.80
N ARG A 60 0.76 -6.58 -21.05
CA ARG A 60 0.45 -5.36 -21.84
C ARG A 60 -1.04 -5.33 -22.26
N GLY A 61 -1.93 -5.74 -21.37
CA GLY A 61 -3.36 -5.44 -21.47
C GLY A 61 -3.58 -4.12 -20.75
N GLY A 62 -4.29 -3.17 -21.36
CA GLY A 62 -4.48 -1.80 -20.86
C GLY A 62 -5.27 -1.66 -19.55
N SER A 63 -5.02 -2.50 -18.55
CA SER A 63 -5.53 -2.39 -17.19
C SER A 63 -4.70 -1.36 -16.43
N SER A 64 -5.36 -0.43 -15.75
CA SER A 64 -4.68 0.48 -14.83
C SER A 64 -4.13 -0.28 -13.62
N PRO A 65 -2.89 0.00 -13.18
CA PRO A 65 -2.29 -0.62 -12.01
C PRO A 65 -3.22 -0.63 -10.79
N ALA A 66 -3.26 -1.72 -10.06
CA ALA A 66 -4.05 -1.79 -8.83
C ALA A 66 -3.45 -0.96 -7.68
N PHE A 67 -2.13 -0.74 -7.69
CA PHE A 67 -1.45 0.09 -6.69
C PHE A 67 -0.12 0.63 -7.23
N TYR A 68 0.49 1.54 -6.48
CA TYR A 68 1.80 2.11 -6.76
C TYR A 68 2.65 2.14 -5.49
N VAL A 69 3.86 1.60 -5.55
CA VAL A 69 4.82 1.61 -4.44
C VAL A 69 5.90 2.65 -4.71
N PHE A 70 5.99 3.64 -3.85
CA PHE A 70 7.00 4.69 -3.91
C PHE A 70 7.98 4.58 -2.75
N ASN A 71 9.26 4.47 -3.08
CA ASN A 71 10.35 4.66 -2.13
C ASN A 71 10.73 6.14 -2.05
N ARG A 72 11.09 6.58 -0.85
CA ARG A 72 11.72 7.87 -0.63
C ARG A 72 13.22 7.79 -0.92
N MET A 73 13.78 8.75 -1.65
CA MET A 73 15.16 8.73 -2.13
C MET A 73 16.06 9.73 -1.39
N ASP A 74 15.47 10.65 -0.64
CA ASP A 74 16.17 11.62 0.19
C ASP A 74 16.26 11.20 1.67
N SER A 75 15.59 10.11 2.04
CA SER A 75 15.55 9.51 3.39
C SER A 75 14.94 8.11 3.29
N ASP A 76 14.94 7.36 4.39
CA ASP A 76 14.22 6.09 4.47
C ASP A 76 12.70 6.26 4.40
N GLY A 77 12.04 5.22 3.90
CA GLY A 77 10.59 5.09 3.90
C GLY A 77 10.01 4.69 2.56
N PHE A 78 8.82 4.10 2.60
CA PHE A 78 8.01 3.78 1.44
C PHE A 78 6.53 4.01 1.73
N VAL A 79 5.75 4.17 0.66
CA VAL A 79 4.28 4.18 0.73
C VAL A 79 3.69 3.42 -0.45
N ILE A 80 2.66 2.63 -0.18
CA ILE A 80 1.86 1.88 -1.15
C ILE A 80 0.54 2.64 -1.31
N ILE A 81 0.32 3.18 -2.50
CA ILE A 81 -0.84 3.98 -2.85
C ILE A 81 -1.80 3.16 -3.69
N SER A 82 -3.10 3.23 -3.41
CA SER A 82 -4.10 2.54 -4.23
C SER A 82 -4.19 3.12 -5.64
N GLY A 83 -4.47 2.23 -6.59
CA GLY A 83 -4.77 2.56 -7.99
C GLY A 83 -6.23 2.91 -8.25
N ASP A 84 -7.09 2.97 -7.23
CA ASP A 84 -8.51 3.28 -7.40
C ASP A 84 -9.10 4.11 -6.26
N ASP A 85 -9.86 5.15 -6.61
CA ASP A 85 -10.38 6.13 -5.66
C ASP A 85 -11.58 5.65 -4.82
N VAL A 86 -12.09 4.45 -5.10
CA VAL A 86 -13.11 3.78 -4.27
C VAL A 86 -12.54 2.92 -3.15
N THR A 87 -11.22 2.92 -2.98
CA THR A 87 -10.52 2.23 -1.89
C THR A 87 -9.71 3.21 -1.04
N MET A 88 -9.14 2.77 0.08
CA MET A 88 -8.28 3.64 0.90
C MET A 88 -7.04 4.08 0.11
N PRO A 89 -6.66 5.37 0.11
CA PRO A 89 -5.54 5.85 -0.70
C PRO A 89 -4.19 5.28 -0.26
N ILE A 90 -4.01 4.99 1.02
CA ILE A 90 -2.76 4.45 1.57
C ILE A 90 -3.03 3.02 2.03
N LEU A 91 -2.44 2.06 1.33
CA LEU A 91 -2.60 0.62 1.60
C LEU A 91 -1.55 0.10 2.60
N GLY A 92 -0.39 0.76 2.66
CA GLY A 92 0.69 0.42 3.57
C GLY A 92 1.85 1.41 3.47
N TYR A 93 2.65 1.53 4.53
CA TYR A 93 3.80 2.43 4.52
C TYR A 93 4.85 2.01 5.55
N SER A 94 6.06 2.54 5.39
CA SER A 94 7.12 2.54 6.40
C SER A 94 7.81 3.89 6.41
N CYS A 95 8.23 4.33 7.59
CA CYS A 95 9.01 5.56 7.77
C CYS A 95 10.51 5.30 7.95
N SER A 96 10.93 4.04 8.00
CA SER A 96 12.28 3.66 8.43
C SER A 96 12.99 2.67 7.51
N ASN A 97 12.31 2.13 6.50
CA ASN A 97 12.89 1.20 5.54
C ASN A 97 12.35 1.48 4.14
N HIS A 98 13.11 1.12 3.12
CA HIS A 98 12.63 1.07 1.74
C HIS A 98 11.90 -0.24 1.45
N PHE A 99 11.00 -0.19 0.48
CA PHE A 99 10.40 -1.37 -0.11
C PHE A 99 11.37 -1.99 -1.11
N VAL A 100 11.59 -3.29 -1.03
CA VAL A 100 12.48 -4.04 -1.92
C VAL A 100 11.64 -5.09 -2.65
N VAL A 101 11.67 -5.04 -3.99
CA VAL A 101 10.89 -5.95 -4.85
C VAL A 101 11.67 -7.25 -5.08
N GLU A 102 12.99 -7.13 -5.17
CA GLU A 102 13.90 -8.25 -5.39
C GLU A 102 13.85 -9.22 -4.21
N ASN A 103 13.66 -10.51 -4.48
CA ASN A 103 13.60 -11.57 -3.47
C ASN A 103 12.55 -11.31 -2.37
N MET A 104 11.43 -10.66 -2.72
CA MET A 104 10.32 -10.43 -1.81
C MET A 104 9.86 -11.74 -1.13
N PRO A 105 9.62 -11.75 0.20
CA PRO A 105 9.09 -12.92 0.88
C PRO A 105 7.76 -13.39 0.25
N PRO A 106 7.54 -14.69 0.02
CA PRO A 106 6.32 -15.18 -0.63
C PRO A 106 5.03 -14.73 0.06
N ASN A 107 5.02 -14.69 1.40
CA ASN A 107 3.87 -14.23 2.17
C ASN A 107 3.56 -12.73 1.98
N LEU A 108 4.57 -11.91 1.66
CA LEU A 108 4.34 -10.50 1.30
C LEU A 108 3.82 -10.40 -0.13
N LEU A 109 4.37 -11.21 -1.06
CA LEU A 109 3.88 -11.28 -2.43
C LEU A 109 2.40 -11.70 -2.48
N ASP A 110 2.02 -12.75 -1.74
CA ASP A 110 0.64 -13.22 -1.63
C ASP A 110 -0.31 -12.12 -1.12
N TRP A 111 0.13 -11.33 -0.13
CA TRP A 111 -0.66 -10.20 0.38
C TRP A 111 -0.84 -9.10 -0.67
N MET A 112 0.20 -8.81 -1.45
CA MET A 112 0.15 -7.79 -2.52
C MET A 112 -0.73 -8.26 -3.69
N ASP A 113 -0.71 -9.56 -4.00
CA ASP A 113 -1.60 -10.16 -4.99
C ASP A 113 -3.07 -10.11 -4.53
N GLU A 114 -3.33 -10.35 -3.25
CA GLU A 114 -4.67 -10.20 -2.69
C GLU A 114 -5.17 -8.75 -2.69
N LEU A 115 -4.31 -7.77 -2.39
CA LEU A 115 -4.63 -6.35 -2.57
C LEU A 115 -5.02 -6.04 -4.02
N ARG A 116 -4.27 -6.58 -5.00
CA ARG A 116 -4.59 -6.43 -6.43
C ARG A 116 -5.97 -7.00 -6.75
N ASN A 117 -6.26 -8.22 -6.28
CA ASN A 117 -7.52 -8.89 -6.52
C ASN A 117 -8.71 -8.09 -5.96
N GLN A 118 -8.60 -7.57 -4.74
CA GLN A 118 -9.65 -6.77 -4.12
C GLN A 118 -9.90 -5.46 -4.89
N ILE A 119 -8.84 -4.77 -5.31
CA ILE A 119 -8.95 -3.51 -6.06
C ILE A 119 -9.57 -3.76 -7.45
N ASN A 120 -9.22 -4.86 -8.10
CA ASN A 120 -9.85 -5.22 -9.37
C ASN A 120 -11.30 -5.66 -9.21
N ALA A 121 -11.64 -6.39 -8.14
CA ALA A 121 -13.01 -6.78 -7.84
C ALA A 121 -13.92 -5.56 -7.64
N VAL A 122 -13.49 -4.55 -6.87
CA VAL A 122 -14.31 -3.33 -6.68
C VAL A 122 -14.51 -2.53 -7.97
N ARG A 123 -13.55 -2.58 -8.90
CA ARG A 123 -13.67 -1.99 -10.25
C ARG A 123 -14.73 -2.72 -11.09
N GLU A 124 -14.65 -4.04 -11.12
CA GLU A 124 -15.58 -4.91 -11.85
C GLU A 124 -17.02 -4.81 -11.32
N GLU A 125 -17.17 -4.70 -10.00
CA GLU A 125 -18.47 -4.55 -9.33
C GLU A 125 -19.03 -3.12 -9.40
N HIS A 126 -18.26 -2.16 -9.93
CA HIS A 126 -18.62 -0.73 -9.96
C HIS A 126 -19.03 -0.18 -8.59
N VAL A 127 -18.28 -0.58 -7.55
CA VAL A 127 -18.53 -0.12 -6.18
C VAL A 127 -18.41 1.40 -6.13
N VAL A 128 -19.35 2.05 -5.44
CA VAL A 128 -19.30 3.49 -5.20
C VAL A 128 -18.60 3.75 -3.88
N GLY A 129 -17.52 4.54 -3.92
CA GLY A 129 -16.78 4.94 -2.72
C GLY A 129 -17.68 5.64 -1.69
N THR A 130 -17.48 5.32 -0.42
CA THR A 130 -18.18 5.99 0.69
C THR A 130 -17.63 7.41 0.90
N SER A 131 -18.40 8.28 1.54
CA SER A 131 -17.93 9.63 1.91
C SER A 131 -16.69 9.60 2.80
N TYR A 132 -16.53 8.53 3.60
CA TYR A 132 -15.33 8.28 4.39
C TYR A 132 -14.09 8.07 3.51
N ILE A 133 -14.20 7.23 2.48
CA ILE A 133 -13.12 6.98 1.52
C ILE A 133 -12.79 8.25 0.72
N SER A 134 -13.81 8.94 0.18
CA SER A 134 -13.59 10.19 -0.56
C SER A 134 -12.90 11.25 0.28
N LYS A 135 -13.21 11.32 1.58
CA LYS A 135 -12.51 12.21 2.52
C LYS A 135 -11.05 11.79 2.72
N ALA A 136 -10.77 10.49 2.85
CA ALA A 136 -9.40 9.98 2.99
C ALA A 136 -8.50 10.37 1.81
N TRP A 137 -9.05 10.46 0.59
CA TRP A 137 -8.33 10.93 -0.61
C TRP A 137 -8.00 12.43 -0.61
N THR A 138 -8.67 13.23 0.24
CA THR A 138 -8.46 14.69 0.29
C THR A 138 -7.22 15.07 1.11
N ARG A 139 -6.89 14.31 2.15
CA ARG A 139 -5.79 14.62 3.07
C ARG A 139 -5.13 13.32 3.53
N ALA A 140 -3.83 13.17 3.26
CA ALA A 140 -3.13 11.92 3.52
C ALA A 140 -3.14 11.51 5.00
N SER A 141 -3.12 12.48 5.93
CA SER A 141 -3.23 12.15 7.35
C SER A 141 -4.61 11.60 7.76
N ASP A 142 -5.67 11.87 7.00
CA ASP A 142 -7.02 11.33 7.26
C ASP A 142 -7.12 9.87 6.80
N ALA A 143 -6.20 9.42 5.94
CA ALA A 143 -6.12 8.05 5.45
C ALA A 143 -5.34 7.10 6.35
N ILE A 144 -4.65 7.61 7.37
CA ILE A 144 -3.87 6.81 8.31
C ILE A 144 -4.45 6.90 9.72
N GLY A 145 -4.58 5.75 10.36
CA GLY A 145 -4.93 5.69 11.78
C GLY A 145 -3.77 6.13 12.67
N THR A 146 -4.07 6.51 13.91
CA THR A 146 -3.05 6.64 14.96
C THR A 146 -2.79 5.25 15.56
N PRO A 147 -1.55 4.72 15.51
CA PRO A 147 -1.25 3.45 16.17
C PRO A 147 -1.59 3.52 17.66
N ILE A 148 -2.44 2.62 18.13
CA ILE A 148 -2.84 2.57 19.55
C ILE A 148 -1.69 2.03 20.40
N VAL A 149 -1.03 0.97 19.92
CA VAL A 149 0.17 0.39 20.53
C VAL A 149 1.09 -0.11 19.41
N LYS A 150 2.38 0.19 19.50
CA LYS A 150 3.41 -0.39 18.64
C LYS A 150 4.39 -1.17 19.53
N LEU A 151 4.32 -2.50 19.46
CA LEU A 151 5.22 -3.37 20.21
C LEU A 151 6.58 -3.39 19.52
N THR A 152 7.65 -3.28 20.30
CA THR A 152 9.01 -3.53 19.82
C THR A 152 9.26 -5.03 19.84
N THR A 153 9.30 -5.66 18.67
CA THR A 153 9.48 -7.10 18.52
C THR A 153 10.85 -7.44 17.92
N ALA A 154 11.23 -8.72 18.00
CA ALA A 154 12.46 -9.20 17.39
C ALA A 154 12.37 -9.15 15.85
N LEU A 155 13.49 -8.80 15.20
CA LEU A 155 13.64 -8.81 13.74
C LEU A 155 14.30 -10.13 13.33
N TRP A 156 13.54 -11.22 13.39
CA TRP A 156 14.02 -12.57 13.07
C TRP A 156 13.69 -12.97 11.63
N ASP A 157 14.51 -13.87 11.09
CA ASP A 157 14.42 -14.40 9.73
C ASP A 157 14.04 -15.88 9.78
N GLN A 158 13.70 -16.47 8.63
CA GLN A 158 13.45 -17.89 8.46
C GLN A 158 14.71 -18.69 8.13
N GLN A 159 15.81 -18.02 7.77
CA GLN A 159 17.08 -18.62 7.40
C GLN A 159 18.06 -18.72 8.59
N ALA A 160 19.34 -18.94 8.31
CA ALA A 160 20.38 -19.01 9.34
C ALA A 160 20.48 -17.67 10.10
N PRO A 161 20.70 -17.69 11.43
CA PRO A 161 20.94 -18.87 12.27
C PRO A 161 19.65 -19.54 12.79
N PHE A 162 18.47 -19.00 12.48
CA PHE A 162 17.18 -19.43 13.05
C PHE A 162 16.77 -20.83 12.63
N ASN A 163 17.14 -21.25 11.41
CA ASN A 163 16.85 -22.59 10.90
C ASN A 163 17.90 -23.66 11.25
N ARG A 164 18.83 -23.40 12.18
CA ARG A 164 19.94 -24.33 12.50
C ARG A 164 19.47 -25.73 12.90
N LEU A 165 18.29 -25.84 13.52
CA LEU A 165 17.68 -27.10 13.97
C LEU A 165 16.64 -27.64 12.99
N SER A 166 16.33 -26.93 11.90
CA SER A 166 15.46 -27.45 10.85
C SER A 166 16.08 -28.68 10.17
N PRO A 167 15.27 -29.55 9.54
CA PRO A 167 15.78 -30.66 8.75
C PRO A 167 16.79 -30.22 7.68
N THR A 168 17.73 -31.12 7.37
CA THR A 168 18.67 -30.94 6.24
C THR A 168 18.13 -31.73 5.05
N THR A 169 17.95 -31.07 3.91
CA THR A 169 17.59 -31.66 2.61
C THR A 169 18.82 -31.70 1.70
N SER A 170 18.67 -32.18 0.46
CA SER A 170 19.71 -32.11 -0.58
C SER A 170 20.19 -30.68 -0.86
N ASP A 171 19.32 -29.70 -0.63
CA ASP A 171 19.57 -28.29 -0.94
C ASP A 171 20.09 -27.49 0.28
N GLY A 172 20.34 -28.18 1.41
CA GLY A 172 20.81 -27.59 2.64
C GLY A 172 19.77 -27.58 3.76
N LYS A 173 19.88 -26.64 4.70
CA LYS A 173 18.91 -26.51 5.80
C LYS A 173 17.60 -25.94 5.28
N SER A 174 16.48 -26.62 5.54
CA SER A 174 15.15 -26.04 5.30
C SER A 174 14.99 -24.76 6.10
N ILE A 175 14.22 -23.79 5.61
CA ILE A 175 13.82 -22.61 6.39
C ILE A 175 12.95 -23.02 7.59
N THR A 176 12.79 -22.14 8.58
CA THR A 176 11.86 -22.37 9.71
C THR A 176 10.39 -22.36 9.27
N GLY A 177 10.06 -21.54 8.28
CA GLY A 177 8.69 -21.23 7.87
C GLY A 177 8.15 -19.95 8.51
N CYS A 178 7.31 -19.22 7.78
CA CYS A 178 6.79 -17.91 8.19
C CYS A 178 5.92 -18.01 9.46
N VAL A 179 5.10 -19.05 9.56
CA VAL A 179 4.24 -19.31 10.74
C VAL A 179 5.08 -19.57 11.98
N ALA A 180 6.11 -20.42 11.87
CA ALA A 180 7.00 -20.71 12.99
C ALA A 180 7.79 -19.47 13.42
N THR A 181 8.27 -18.66 12.47
CA THR A 181 9.00 -17.42 12.76
C THR A 181 8.11 -16.37 13.41
N ALA A 182 6.90 -16.17 12.91
CA ALA A 182 5.94 -15.24 13.50
C ALA A 182 5.58 -15.64 14.94
N MET A 183 5.32 -16.93 15.18
CA MET A 183 5.06 -17.44 16.53
C MET A 183 6.27 -17.23 17.45
N ALA A 184 7.47 -17.54 16.98
CA ALA A 184 8.70 -17.35 17.77
C ALA A 184 8.92 -15.87 18.14
N ILE A 185 8.63 -14.93 17.24
CA ILE A 185 8.68 -13.48 17.52
C ILE A 185 7.66 -13.09 18.61
N ILE A 186 6.44 -13.63 18.57
CA ILE A 186 5.40 -13.38 19.59
C ILE A 186 5.84 -13.94 20.95
N MET A 187 6.31 -15.19 20.99
CA MET A 187 6.82 -15.82 22.21
C MET A 187 8.01 -15.04 22.79
N GLN A 188 8.91 -14.56 21.93
CA GLN A 188 10.03 -13.72 22.32
C GLN A 188 9.57 -12.37 22.87
N TYR A 189 8.49 -11.78 22.35
CA TYR A 189 7.98 -10.54 22.92
C TYR A 189 7.45 -10.74 24.36
N TYR A 190 6.72 -11.83 24.59
CA TYR A 190 6.15 -12.14 25.91
C TYR A 190 7.11 -12.85 26.87
N GLN A 191 8.25 -13.35 26.37
CA GLN A 191 9.18 -14.21 27.12
C GLN A 191 8.45 -15.40 27.77
N TRP A 192 7.55 -16.04 27.03
CA TRP A 192 6.68 -17.11 27.53
C TRP A 192 6.44 -18.20 26.47
N PRO A 193 6.30 -19.49 26.86
CA PRO A 193 6.34 -20.03 28.22
C PRO A 193 7.75 -20.28 28.76
N ASP A 194 7.84 -20.42 30.08
CA ASP A 194 9.07 -20.88 30.74
C ASP A 194 9.39 -22.34 30.38
N GLN A 195 8.36 -23.16 30.12
CA GLN A 195 8.44 -24.58 29.75
C GLN A 195 7.28 -24.93 28.80
N GLY A 196 7.54 -25.79 27.81
CA GLY A 196 6.57 -26.25 26.80
C GLY A 196 6.13 -27.69 26.97
#